data_AF-A0AB39MSD2-F1
#
_entry.id   AF-A0AB39MSD2-F1
#
_cell.length_a   1.000
_cell.length_b   1.000
_cell.length_c   1.000
_cell.angle_alpha   90.00
_cell.angle_beta   90.00
_cell.angle_gamma   90.00
#
_symmetry.space_group_name_H-M   'P 1'
#
loop_
_entity.id
_entity.type
_entity.pdbx_description
1 polymer ?
#
loop_
_entity_poly.entity_id
_entity_poly.type
_entity_poly.pdbx_seq_one_letter_code
_entity_poly.pdbx_strand_id
1 'polypeptide(L)'
;MSMALDELVRTAVAALLHATGESQTELAAALGVSQAQVSRRQAGAAGWSLADCDAVAAHYGITAHDLLAGPTQATEALPADRRRAPGRQSARSRSAVADGGA
;
A
#
# COMPACT_ATOMS: atom_id res chain seq x y z
N MET A 1 12.51 15.04 -15.75
CA MET A 1 11.39 15.62 -14.99
C MET A 1 11.44 14.99 -13.62
N SER A 2 11.81 15.74 -12.58
CA SER A 2 11.89 15.20 -11.21
C SER A 2 10.48 15.02 -10.67
N MET A 3 10.22 13.87 -10.05
CA MET A 3 8.95 13.59 -9.39
C MET A 3 8.72 14.54 -8.21
N ALA A 4 7.50 15.04 -8.03
CA ALA A 4 7.19 15.88 -6.88
C ALA A 4 7.18 15.03 -5.60
N LEU A 5 7.50 15.64 -4.45
CA LEU A 5 7.63 14.90 -3.19
C LEU A 5 6.31 14.23 -2.76
N ASP A 6 5.18 14.91 -2.99
CA ASP A 6 3.85 14.36 -2.72
C ASP A 6 3.55 13.13 -3.58
N GLU A 7 3.97 13.13 -4.85
CA GLU A 7 3.87 11.98 -5.75
C GLU A 7 4.75 10.82 -5.28
N LEU A 8 5.94 11.16 -4.76
CA LEU A 8 6.90 10.21 -4.17
C LEU A 8 6.30 9.48 -2.98
N VAL A 9 5.69 10.20 -2.04
CA VAL A 9 4.99 9.62 -0.90
C VAL A 9 3.79 8.77 -1.35
N ARG A 10 2.95 9.26 -2.28
CA ARG A 10 1.81 8.48 -2.78
C ARG A 10 2.23 7.15 -3.39
N THR A 11 3.30 7.18 -4.19
CA THR A 11 3.82 5.98 -4.87
C THR A 11 4.41 5.01 -3.87
N ALA A 12 5.13 5.51 -2.85
CA ALA A 12 5.66 4.69 -1.77
C ALA A 12 4.54 4.03 -0.94
N VAL A 13 3.52 4.77 -0.54
CA VAL A 13 2.35 4.23 0.18
C VAL A 13 1.63 3.17 -0.67
N ALA A 14 1.46 3.41 -1.98
CA ALA A 14 0.85 2.43 -2.87
C ALA A 14 1.68 1.13 -2.97
N ALA A 15 3.01 1.26 -3.02
CA ALA A 15 3.91 0.11 -3.02
C ALA A 15 3.86 -0.67 -1.70
N LEU A 16 3.78 0.01 -0.56
CA LEU A 16 3.65 -0.62 0.76
C LEU A 16 2.32 -1.39 0.89
N LEU A 17 1.20 -0.76 0.55
CA LEU A 17 -0.12 -1.42 0.50
C LEU A 17 -0.09 -2.67 -0.39
N HIS A 18 0.56 -2.57 -1.56
CA HIS A 18 0.71 -3.70 -2.44
C HIS A 18 1.60 -4.79 -1.83
N ALA A 19 2.73 -4.43 -1.23
CA ALA A 19 3.71 -5.36 -0.68
C ALA A 19 3.21 -6.11 0.55
N THR A 20 2.43 -5.47 1.42
CA THR A 20 1.82 -6.13 2.59
C THR A 20 0.47 -6.78 2.24
N GLY A 21 -0.18 -6.27 1.21
CA GLY A 21 -1.51 -6.68 0.78
C GLY A 21 -2.65 -6.08 1.58
N GLU A 22 -2.36 -5.06 2.37
CA GLU A 22 -3.34 -4.25 3.08
C GLU A 22 -4.16 -3.38 2.12
N SER A 23 -5.39 -3.12 2.54
CA SER A 23 -6.30 -2.16 1.93
C SER A 23 -6.09 -0.74 2.49
N GLN A 24 -6.59 0.26 1.77
CA GLN A 24 -6.63 1.63 2.29
C GLN A 24 -7.47 1.78 3.57
N THR A 25 -8.45 0.89 3.78
CA THR A 25 -9.28 0.88 5.00
C THR A 25 -8.46 0.45 6.21
N GLU A 26 -7.62 -0.58 6.07
CA GLU A 26 -6.73 -1.05 7.13
C GLU A 26 -5.69 0.02 7.48
N LEU A 27 -5.08 0.64 6.46
CA LEU A 27 -4.18 1.77 6.69
C LEU A 27 -4.89 2.94 7.37
N ALA A 28 -6.11 3.30 6.94
CA ALA A 28 -6.86 4.37 7.56
C ALA A 28 -7.15 4.11 9.05
N ALA A 29 -7.50 2.87 9.39
CA ALA A 29 -7.71 2.45 10.77
C ALA A 29 -6.43 2.60 11.61
N ALA A 30 -5.27 2.20 11.07
CA ALA A 30 -3.98 2.34 11.75
C ALA A 30 -3.57 3.82 11.96
N LEU A 31 -3.91 4.68 11.00
CA LEU A 31 -3.65 6.11 11.05
C LEU A 31 -4.68 6.91 11.87
N GLY A 32 -5.77 6.28 12.32
CA GLY A 32 -6.85 6.96 13.05
C GLY A 32 -7.64 7.96 12.20
N VAL A 33 -7.70 7.74 10.87
CA VAL A 33 -8.40 8.60 9.92
C VAL A 33 -9.46 7.81 9.15
N SER A 34 -10.30 8.49 8.38
CA SER A 34 -11.25 7.82 7.48
C SER A 34 -10.55 7.29 6.22
N GLN A 35 -11.08 6.20 5.66
CA GLN A 35 -10.61 5.69 4.36
C GLN A 35 -10.75 6.73 3.25
N ALA A 36 -11.77 7.60 3.30
CA ALA A 36 -11.94 8.70 2.36
C ALA A 36 -10.80 9.73 2.42
N GLN A 37 -10.20 9.97 3.60
CA GLN A 37 -9.00 10.81 3.72
C GLN A 37 -7.79 10.15 3.06
N VAL A 38 -7.57 8.85 3.29
CA VAL A 38 -6.48 8.10 2.64
C VAL A 38 -6.66 8.06 1.13
N SER A 39 -7.87 7.79 0.64
CA SER A 39 -8.21 7.78 -0.78
C SER A 39 -7.90 9.12 -1.46
N ARG A 40 -8.35 10.24 -0.88
CA ARG A 40 -8.04 11.58 -1.42
C ARG A 40 -6.53 11.86 -1.46
N ARG A 41 -5.78 11.42 -0.45
CA ARG A 41 -4.32 11.55 -0.44
C ARG A 41 -3.65 10.71 -1.53
N GLN A 42 -4.08 9.47 -1.70
CA GLN A 42 -3.59 8.59 -2.78
C GLN A 42 -4.01 9.06 -4.19
N ALA A 43 -5.11 9.78 -4.32
CA ALA A 43 -5.52 10.41 -5.58
C ALA A 43 -4.82 11.76 -5.85
N GLY A 44 -4.03 12.28 -4.91
CA GLY A 44 -3.41 13.61 -5.03
C GLY A 44 -4.37 14.78 -4.81
N ALA A 45 -5.61 14.51 -4.40
CA ALA A 45 -6.61 15.54 -4.06
C ALA A 45 -6.39 16.15 -2.67
N ALA A 46 -5.53 15.55 -1.85
CA ALA A 46 -5.07 16.07 -0.57
C ALA A 46 -3.59 15.73 -0.36
N GLY A 47 -2.84 16.60 0.32
CA GLY A 47 -1.44 16.34 0.66
C GLY A 47 -1.27 15.34 1.80
N TRP A 48 -0.13 14.66 1.81
CA TRP A 48 0.40 13.97 2.99
C TRP A 48 1.12 15.01 3.85
N SER A 49 0.70 15.19 5.10
CA SER A 49 1.46 16.00 6.05
C SER A 49 2.67 15.19 6.57
N LEU A 50 3.67 15.86 7.12
CA LEU A 50 4.81 15.16 7.74
C LEU A 50 4.38 14.25 8.89
N ALA A 51 3.38 14.67 9.68
CA ALA A 51 2.81 13.83 10.72
C ALA A 51 2.14 12.57 10.16
N ASP A 52 1.51 12.66 8.98
CA ASP A 52 0.98 11.47 8.31
C ASP A 52 2.11 10.55 7.82
N CYS A 53 3.22 11.11 7.31
CA CYS A 53 4.38 10.34 6.91
C CYS A 53 5.00 9.57 8.09
N ASP A 54 5.12 10.23 9.26
CA ASP A 54 5.60 9.58 10.48
C ASP A 54 4.65 8.45 10.91
N ALA A 55 3.34 8.69 10.88
CA ALA A 55 2.34 7.68 11.23
C ALA A 55 2.33 6.48 10.28
N VAL A 56 2.49 6.71 8.97
CA VAL A 56 2.65 5.64 7.96
C VAL A 56 3.93 4.85 8.22
N ALA A 57 5.05 5.53 8.44
CA ALA A 57 6.34 4.88 8.69
C ALA A 57 6.28 4.00 9.96
N ALA A 58 5.73 4.55 11.04
CA ALA A 58 5.49 3.82 12.29
C ALA A 58 4.56 2.62 12.09
N HIS A 59 3.47 2.78 11.31
CA HIS A 59 2.57 1.68 11.00
C HIS A 59 3.34 0.54 10.34
N TYR A 60 4.14 0.79 9.31
CA TYR A 60 4.88 -0.24 8.56
C TYR A 60 6.18 -0.72 9.23
N GLY A 61 6.61 -0.09 10.33
CA GLY A 61 7.86 -0.44 11.01
C GLY A 61 9.11 -0.01 10.24
N ILE A 62 9.03 1.08 9.47
CA ILE A 62 10.15 1.69 8.72
C ILE A 62 10.42 3.11 9.22
N THR A 63 11.48 3.77 8.72
CA THR A 63 11.70 5.19 9.02
C THR A 63 10.95 6.09 8.04
N ALA A 64 10.63 7.33 8.44
CA ALA A 64 10.08 8.32 7.52
C ALA A 64 11.03 8.64 6.34
N HIS A 65 12.35 8.51 6.56
CA HIS A 65 13.34 8.65 5.49
C HIS A 65 13.19 7.52 4.45
N ASP A 66 12.97 6.28 4.86
CA ASP A 66 12.76 5.16 3.93
C ASP A 66 11.51 5.39 3.06
N LEU A 67 10.45 5.95 3.66
CA LEU A 67 9.24 6.34 2.94
C LEU A 67 9.51 7.45 1.91
N LEU A 68 10.26 8.49 2.30
CA LEU A 68 10.56 9.66 1.46
C LEU A 68 11.62 9.39 0.39
N ALA A 69 12.46 8.38 0.58
CA ALA A 69 13.41 7.89 -0.44
C ALA A 69 12.68 7.16 -1.59
N GLY A 70 11.44 6.73 -1.35
CA GLY A 70 10.51 6.29 -2.38
C GLY A 70 10.14 4.81 -2.34
N PRO A 71 9.37 4.35 -3.34
CA PRO A 71 8.70 3.05 -3.29
C PRO A 71 9.67 1.88 -3.11
N THR A 72 10.78 1.86 -3.84
CA THR A 72 11.78 0.79 -3.73
C THR A 72 12.37 0.71 -2.32
N GLN A 73 12.88 1.83 -1.79
CA GLN A 73 13.48 1.86 -0.45
C GLN A 73 12.45 1.47 0.63
N ALA A 74 11.23 2.02 0.55
CA ALA A 74 10.17 1.73 1.50
C ALA A 74 9.83 0.23 1.54
N THR A 75 9.73 -0.43 0.37
CA THR A 75 9.42 -1.86 0.30
C THR A 75 10.59 -2.75 0.74
N GLU A 76 11.83 -2.35 0.48
CA GLU A 76 13.02 -3.10 0.94
C GLU A 76 13.17 -3.00 2.46
N ALA A 77 12.87 -1.85 3.06
CA ALA A 77 12.90 -1.63 4.50
C ALA A 77 11.80 -2.38 5.27
N LEU A 78 10.75 -2.88 4.60
CA LEU A 78 9.65 -3.60 5.26
C LEU A 78 10.15 -4.83 6.04
N PRO A 79 9.71 -5.00 7.31
CA PRO A 79 9.92 -6.24 8.05
C PRO A 79 9.41 -7.47 7.29
N ALA A 80 10.16 -8.57 7.34
CA ALA A 80 9.90 -9.75 6.52
C ALA A 80 8.55 -10.43 6.80
N ASP A 81 8.08 -10.36 8.04
CA ASP A 81 6.78 -10.87 8.52
C ASP A 81 5.60 -10.07 7.97
N ARG A 82 5.82 -8.83 7.55
CA ARG A 82 4.78 -7.97 6.96
C ARG A 82 4.67 -8.09 5.45
N ARG A 83 5.68 -8.63 4.78
CA ARG A 83 5.62 -8.85 3.34
C ARG A 83 4.57 -9.92 3.09
N ARG A 84 3.67 -9.68 2.13
CA ARG A 84 2.69 -10.67 1.70
C ARG A 84 3.45 -11.96 1.38
N ALA A 85 3.14 -13.04 2.10
CA ALA A 85 3.67 -14.35 1.75
C ALA A 85 3.35 -14.61 0.27
N PRO A 86 4.29 -15.13 -0.55
CA PRO A 86 3.99 -15.51 -1.91
C PRO A 86 2.94 -16.62 -1.88
N GLY A 87 1.66 -16.21 -1.87
CA GLY A 87 0.53 -17.10 -1.90
C GLY A 87 0.59 -17.85 -3.21
N ARG A 88 0.82 -19.16 -3.12
CA ARG A 88 0.64 -20.15 -4.18
C ARG A 88 -0.58 -19.71 -5.00
N GLN A 89 -0.32 -19.16 -6.19
CA GLN A 89 -1.33 -18.59 -7.07
C GLN A 89 -2.47 -19.60 -7.17
N SER A 90 -3.56 -19.31 -6.47
CA SER A 90 -4.65 -20.25 -6.30
C SER A 90 -5.20 -20.53 -7.68
N ALA A 91 -5.14 -21.80 -8.07
CA ALA A 91 -5.77 -22.38 -9.26
C ALA A 91 -7.31 -22.25 -9.21
N ARG A 92 -7.81 -21.01 -9.15
CA ARG A 92 -9.23 -20.65 -9.16
C ARG A 92 -9.56 -19.94 -10.46
N SER A 93 -9.38 -20.66 -11.56
CA SER A 93 -10.00 -20.35 -12.85
C SER A 93 -9.83 -21.52 -13.84
N ARG A 94 -10.26 -22.72 -13.44
CA ARG A 94 -10.54 -23.83 -14.38
C ARG A 94 -11.72 -24.72 -13.96
N SER A 95 -12.78 -24.12 -13.40
CA SER A 95 -14.02 -24.89 -13.21
C SER A 95 -15.25 -24.03 -13.48
N ALA A 96 -15.59 -23.92 -14.76
CA ALA A 96 -16.95 -23.69 -15.26
C ALA A 96 -16.96 -23.88 -16.78
N VAL A 97 -17.14 -25.12 -17.24
CA VAL A 97 -18.03 -25.50 -18.36
C VAL A 97 -18.09 -27.04 -18.43
N ALA A 98 -18.84 -27.61 -17.48
CA ALA A 98 -19.56 -28.86 -17.69
C ALA A 98 -20.99 -28.56 -17.21
N ASP A 99 -21.95 -28.41 -18.13
CA ASP A 99 -23.02 -29.40 -18.30
C ASP A 99 -24.13 -28.92 -19.29
N GLY A 100 -24.67 -29.87 -20.05
CA GLY A 100 -25.98 -29.85 -20.73
C GLY A 100 -26.10 -29.15 -22.08
N GLY A 101 -26.62 -29.73 -23.17
CA GLY A 101 -27.27 -31.03 -23.37
C GLY A 101 -28.09 -31.04 -24.69
N ALA A 102 -28.64 -32.23 -24.97
CA ALA A 102 -29.52 -32.65 -26.08
C ALA A 102 -28.83 -33.14 -27.37
#